data_AF-A0A7W1VZQ3-F1
#
_entry.id   AF-A0A7W1VZQ3-F1
#
_cell.length_a   1.000
_cell.length_b   1.000
_cell.length_c   1.000
_cell.angle_alpha   90.00
_cell.angle_beta   90.00
_cell.angle_gamma   90.00
#
_symmetry.space_group_name_H-M   'P 1'
#
loop_
_entity.id
_entity.type
_entity.pdbx_description
1 polymer ?
#
loop_
_entity_poly.entity_id
_entity_poly.type
_entity_poly.pdbx_seq_one_letter_code
_entity_poly.pdbx_strand_id
1 'polypeptide(L)'
;MHKTVVIDIVGLSSNLIGGHTPFLQKYTSEKNLRTIAPMLPAVTTAVQSTYVTGKWPADHGIVGNGWYDRTESEVKFWKQSNKLVNGEKIWDRAKKVDPSFTTSKMFWWYNMYSTAEYSVTPRPNYLADGRKMPDCYSH
;
A
#
# COMPACT_ATOMS: atom_id res chain seq x y z
N MET A 1 -17.58 -14.98 7.35
CA MET A 1 -16.91 -13.91 6.58
C MET A 1 -16.37 -14.52 5.29
N HIS A 2 -16.47 -13.84 4.14
CA HIS A 2 -15.84 -14.31 2.91
C HIS A 2 -14.37 -13.91 2.89
N LYS A 3 -13.48 -14.82 2.50
CA LYS A 3 -12.07 -14.47 2.28
C LYS A 3 -12.00 -13.47 1.13
N THR A 4 -11.43 -12.30 1.40
CA THR A 4 -11.32 -11.21 0.42
C THR A 4 -9.85 -10.94 0.12
N VAL A 5 -9.53 -10.83 -1.16
CA VAL A 5 -8.21 -10.43 -1.64
C VAL A 5 -8.35 -9.09 -2.33
N VAL A 6 -7.51 -8.14 -1.93
CA VAL A 6 -7.38 -6.84 -2.59
C VAL A 6 -6.04 -6.81 -3.28
N ILE A 7 -6.05 -6.60 -4.59
CA ILE A 7 -4.84 -6.49 -5.42
C ILE A 7 -4.74 -5.04 -5.88
N ASP A 8 -3.65 -4.37 -5.51
CA ASP A 8 -3.30 -3.06 -6.04
C ASP A 8 -2.30 -3.23 -7.17
N ILE A 9 -2.67 -2.77 -8.38
CA ILE A 9 -1.83 -2.85 -9.56
C ILE A 9 -1.49 -1.42 -9.98
N VAL A 10 -0.30 -0.97 -9.58
CA VAL A 10 0.16 0.40 -9.83
C VAL A 10 0.16 0.69 -11.33
N GLY A 11 -0.54 1.75 -11.73
CA GLY A 11 -0.61 2.21 -13.12
C GLY A 11 -1.61 1.46 -14.00
N LEU A 12 -2.35 0.47 -13.47
CA LEU A 12 -3.40 -0.19 -14.24
C LEU A 12 -4.63 0.72 -14.38
N SER A 13 -4.94 1.09 -15.61
CA SER A 13 -6.18 1.78 -16.00
C SER A 13 -7.02 0.89 -16.92
N SER A 14 -8.32 1.18 -17.01
CA SER A 14 -9.26 0.37 -17.79
C SER A 14 -8.91 0.27 -19.28
N ASN A 15 -8.27 1.29 -19.85
CA ASN A 15 -7.79 1.29 -21.24
C ASN A 15 -6.62 0.32 -21.50
N LEU A 16 -5.97 -0.21 -20.46
CA LEU A 16 -4.94 -1.25 -20.57
C LEU A 16 -5.53 -2.67 -20.51
N ILE A 17 -6.83 -2.79 -20.23
CA ILE A 17 -7.54 -4.07 -20.23
C ILE A 17 -8.09 -4.33 -21.64
N GLY A 18 -7.66 -5.44 -22.27
CA GLY A 18 -7.97 -5.76 -23.66
C GLY A 18 -7.42 -7.10 -24.11
N GLY A 19 -7.12 -7.26 -25.40
CA GLY A 19 -6.74 -8.54 -25.99
C GLY A 19 -5.48 -9.20 -25.40
N HIS A 20 -4.56 -8.42 -24.83
CA HIS A 20 -3.36 -8.93 -24.14
C HIS A 20 -3.59 -9.27 -22.66
N THR A 21 -4.77 -8.97 -22.11
CA THR A 21 -5.18 -9.30 -20.74
C THR A 21 -6.52 -10.05 -20.74
N PRO A 22 -6.64 -11.18 -21.47
CA PRO A 22 -7.92 -11.83 -21.78
C PRO A 22 -8.70 -12.26 -20.53
N PHE A 23 -8.00 -12.67 -19.46
CA PHE A 23 -8.64 -12.98 -18.18
C PHE A 23 -9.30 -11.75 -17.55
N LEU A 24 -8.60 -10.62 -17.50
CA LEU A 24 -9.14 -9.37 -16.93
C LEU A 24 -10.27 -8.81 -17.79
N GLN A 25 -10.14 -8.92 -19.12
CA GLN A 25 -11.20 -8.51 -20.05
C GLN A 25 -12.50 -9.29 -19.80
N LYS A 26 -12.41 -10.63 -19.70
CA LYS A 26 -13.56 -11.47 -19.37
C LYS A 26 -14.09 -11.21 -17.96
N TYR A 27 -13.21 -11.09 -16.97
CA TYR A 27 -13.60 -10.86 -15.59
C TYR A 27 -14.37 -9.54 -15.43
N THR A 28 -13.91 -8.48 -16.08
CA THR A 28 -14.53 -7.15 -15.99
C THR A 28 -15.82 -7.01 -16.80
N SER A 29 -16.07 -7.86 -17.81
CA SER A 29 -17.36 -7.91 -18.52
C SER A 29 -18.44 -8.67 -17.74
N GLU A 30 -18.05 -9.63 -16.91
CA GLU A 30 -18.97 -10.45 -16.10
C GLU A 30 -19.21 -9.88 -14.69
N LYS A 31 -18.35 -8.96 -14.24
CA LYS A 31 -18.36 -8.39 -12.88
C LYS A 31 -18.46 -6.87 -12.91
N ASN A 32 -18.47 -6.27 -11.72
CA ASN A 32 -18.56 -4.82 -11.58
C ASN A 32 -17.20 -4.16 -11.82
N LEU A 33 -17.16 -3.25 -12.80
CA LEU A 33 -16.08 -2.29 -12.98
C LEU A 33 -16.54 -0.91 -12.51
N ARG A 34 -15.75 -0.28 -11.64
CA ARG A 34 -16.01 1.08 -11.14
C ARG A 34 -14.74 1.92 -11.22
N THR A 35 -14.90 3.15 -11.69
CA THR A 35 -13.83 4.14 -11.66
C THR A 35 -13.86 4.88 -10.34
N ILE A 36 -12.70 4.96 -9.69
CA ILE A 36 -12.51 5.74 -8.47
C ILE A 36 -11.90 7.08 -8.89
N ALA A 37 -12.48 8.19 -8.42
CA ALA A 37 -11.85 9.50 -8.58
C ALA A 37 -10.55 9.51 -7.77
N PRO A 38 -9.38 9.69 -8.41
CA PRO A 38 -8.11 9.59 -7.71
C PRO A 38 -7.93 10.81 -6.79
N MET A 39 -7.27 10.57 -5.66
CA MET A 39 -6.65 11.63 -4.89
C MET A 39 -5.52 12.29 -5.68
N LEU A 40 -5.29 13.59 -5.46
CA LEU A 40 -4.15 14.33 -6.00
C LEU A 40 -3.21 14.82 -4.89
N PRO A 41 -1.87 14.70 -5.05
CA PRO A 41 -1.19 14.06 -6.17
C PRO A 41 -1.36 12.52 -6.15
N ALA A 42 -1.62 11.91 -7.31
CA ALA A 42 -1.91 10.48 -7.47
C ALA A 42 -0.63 9.62 -7.44
N VAL A 43 0.19 9.79 -6.40
CA VAL A 43 1.43 9.03 -6.20
C VAL A 43 1.21 7.83 -5.28
N THR A 44 1.91 6.73 -5.57
CA THR A 44 1.61 5.40 -5.03
C THR A 44 1.48 5.33 -3.51
N THR A 45 2.45 5.87 -2.78
CA THR A 45 2.50 5.82 -1.30
C THR A 45 1.34 6.58 -0.64
N ALA A 46 0.96 7.74 -1.19
CA ALA A 46 -0.15 8.54 -0.70
C ALA A 46 -1.50 7.84 -0.98
N VAL A 47 -1.69 7.39 -2.22
CA VAL A 47 -2.91 6.69 -2.66
C VAL A 47 -3.13 5.38 -1.89
N GLN A 48 -2.10 4.56 -1.72
CA GLN A 48 -2.23 3.33 -0.93
C GLN A 48 -2.58 3.62 0.54
N SER A 49 -1.92 4.63 1.14
CA SER A 49 -2.21 5.05 2.52
C SER A 49 -3.66 5.53 2.68
N THR A 50 -4.18 6.21 1.66
CA THR A 50 -5.59 6.63 1.57
C THR A 50 -6.51 5.43 1.58
N TYR A 51 -6.28 4.44 0.72
CA TYR A 51 -7.15 3.27 0.61
C TYR A 51 -7.19 2.44 1.89
N VAL A 52 -6.04 2.24 2.55
CA VAL A 52 -5.99 1.39 3.74
C VAL A 52 -6.51 2.08 5.01
N THR A 53 -6.59 3.42 5.03
CA THR A 53 -7.09 4.20 6.18
C THR A 53 -8.48 4.81 5.95
N GLY A 54 -8.89 5.00 4.70
CA GLY A 54 -10.07 5.79 4.33
C GLY A 54 -9.93 7.28 4.65
N LYS A 55 -8.70 7.79 4.79
CA LYS A 55 -8.41 9.19 5.17
C LYS A 55 -7.66 9.94 4.07
N TRP A 56 -7.64 11.27 4.14
CA TRP A 56 -6.83 12.11 3.23
C TRP A 56 -5.41 12.33 3.79
N PRO A 57 -4.41 12.76 2.98
CA PRO A 57 -3.04 13.00 3.41
C PRO A 57 -2.91 13.97 4.56
N ALA A 58 -3.84 14.93 4.67
CA ALA A 58 -3.92 15.84 5.80
C ALA A 58 -4.08 15.10 7.15
N ASP A 59 -4.71 13.92 7.14
CA ASP A 59 -4.95 13.09 8.32
C ASP A 59 -3.93 11.96 8.46
N HIS A 60 -3.66 11.18 7.38
CA HIS A 60 -2.75 10.03 7.46
C HIS A 60 -1.27 10.41 7.31
N GLY A 61 -0.96 11.66 6.95
CA GLY A 61 0.39 12.24 6.94
C GLY A 61 1.29 11.87 5.75
N ILE A 62 0.84 10.97 4.87
CA ILE A 62 1.64 10.53 3.72
C ILE A 62 1.25 11.33 2.48
N VAL A 63 2.15 12.20 2.03
CA VAL A 63 1.93 13.10 0.88
C VAL A 63 2.64 12.64 -0.40
N GLY A 64 3.52 11.63 -0.30
CA GLY A 64 4.23 11.07 -1.44
C GLY A 64 5.40 10.18 -1.04
N ASN A 65 6.21 9.80 -2.04
CA ASN A 65 7.32 8.87 -1.86
C ASN A 65 8.47 9.48 -1.05
N GLY A 66 8.50 10.80 -0.90
CA GLY A 66 9.42 11.50 -0.03
C GLY A 66 9.00 12.94 0.22
N TRP A 67 9.55 13.51 1.28
CA TRP A 67 9.29 14.88 1.71
C TRP A 67 10.45 15.39 2.57
N TYR A 68 10.50 16.70 2.78
CA TYR A 68 11.41 17.31 3.73
C TYR A 68 10.88 17.14 5.16
N ASP A 69 11.58 16.35 5.97
CA ASP A 69 11.29 16.17 7.38
C ASP A 69 11.86 17.34 8.17
N ARG A 70 10.98 18.15 8.75
CA ARG A 70 11.38 19.36 9.47
C ARG A 70 12.02 19.08 10.83
N THR A 71 11.74 17.92 11.42
CA THR A 71 12.31 17.53 12.72
C THR A 71 13.79 17.19 12.56
N GLU A 72 14.12 16.44 11.51
CA GLU A 72 15.51 16.05 11.20
C GLU A 72 16.21 17.02 10.24
N SER A 73 15.47 17.96 9.63
CA SER A 73 15.98 18.85 8.58
C SER A 73 16.56 18.14 7.37
N GLU A 74 15.99 16.97 7.02
CA GLU A 74 16.47 16.09 5.95
C GLU A 74 15.37 15.76 4.93
N VAL A 75 15.77 15.55 3.67
CA VAL A 75 14.86 14.95 2.69
C VAL A 75 14.81 13.44 2.91
N LYS A 76 13.62 12.93 3.23
CA LYS A 76 13.36 11.51 3.44
C LYS A 76 12.67 10.92 2.23
N PHE A 77 13.23 9.87 1.65
CA PHE A 77 12.61 9.09 0.58
C PHE A 77 12.34 7.65 1.02
N TRP A 78 11.28 7.07 0.45
CA TRP A 78 10.96 5.63 0.48
C TRP A 78 10.94 5.03 1.89
N LYS A 79 10.44 5.80 2.87
CA LYS A 79 10.28 5.32 4.23
C LYS A 79 9.23 4.21 4.27
N GLN A 80 9.48 3.19 5.10
CA GLN A 80 8.70 1.95 5.10
C GLN A 80 8.01 1.67 6.44
N SER A 81 8.30 2.44 7.50
CA SER A 81 7.68 2.24 8.80
C SER A 81 6.18 2.50 8.74
N ASN A 82 5.36 1.52 9.11
CA ASN A 82 3.90 1.68 9.16
C ASN A 82 3.46 2.77 10.15
N LYS A 83 4.28 3.06 11.17
CA LYS A 83 4.03 4.11 12.18
C LYS A 83 3.99 5.52 11.59
N LEU A 84 4.50 5.73 10.37
CA LEU A 84 4.40 7.01 9.67
C LEU A 84 3.01 7.25 9.09
N VAL A 85 2.23 6.19 8.88
CA VAL A 85 0.86 6.28 8.39
C VAL A 85 -0.05 6.48 9.59
N ASN A 86 -0.55 7.70 9.77
CA ASN A 86 -1.48 8.02 10.85
C ASN A 86 -2.88 7.48 10.53
N GLY A 87 -3.70 7.32 11.57
CA GLY A 87 -5.05 6.79 11.46
C GLY A 87 -5.15 5.27 11.62
N GLU A 88 -6.37 4.81 11.88
CA GLU A 88 -6.71 3.40 11.98
C GLU A 88 -6.68 2.74 10.59
N LYS A 89 -6.07 1.57 10.47
CA LYS A 89 -6.03 0.82 9.22
C LYS A 89 -7.22 -0.13 9.17
N ILE A 90 -7.63 -0.51 7.96
CA ILE A 90 -8.80 -1.37 7.74
C ILE A 90 -8.70 -2.70 8.53
N TRP A 91 -7.51 -3.28 8.67
CA TRP A 91 -7.30 -4.51 9.43
C TRP A 91 -7.35 -4.29 10.95
N ASP A 92 -6.85 -3.16 11.46
CA ASP A 92 -6.99 -2.81 12.88
C ASP A 92 -8.46 -2.67 13.25
N ARG A 93 -9.24 -2.00 12.38
CA ARG A 93 -10.69 -1.87 12.55
C ARG A 93 -11.38 -3.22 12.51
N ALA A 94 -11.03 -4.07 11.55
CA ALA A 94 -11.60 -5.41 11.43
C ALA A 94 -11.30 -6.27 12.67
N LYS A 95 -10.08 -6.21 13.20
CA LYS A 95 -9.68 -6.91 14.44
C LYS A 95 -10.47 -6.46 15.68
N LYS A 96 -10.84 -5.17 15.76
CA LYS A 96 -11.70 -4.66 16.84
C LYS A 96 -13.14 -5.18 16.74
N VAL A 97 -13.64 -5.41 15.53
CA VAL A 97 -14.99 -5.97 15.30
C VAL A 97 -14.99 -7.49 15.56
N ASP A 98 -13.95 -8.18 15.10
CA ASP A 98 -13.75 -9.61 15.26
C ASP A 98 -12.28 -9.89 15.64
N PRO A 99 -11.98 -10.18 16.92
CA PRO A 99 -10.63 -10.48 17.38
C PRO A 99 -9.98 -11.69 16.68
N SER A 100 -10.76 -12.57 16.06
CA SER A 100 -10.25 -13.72 15.29
C SER A 100 -9.89 -13.37 13.85
N PHE A 101 -10.23 -12.16 13.37
CA PHE A 101 -9.90 -11.71 12.03
C PHE A 101 -8.39 -11.73 11.79
N THR A 102 -7.97 -12.18 10.61
CA THR A 102 -6.56 -12.23 10.21
C THR A 102 -6.35 -11.50 8.90
N THR A 103 -5.23 -10.80 8.81
CA THR A 103 -4.82 -10.05 7.61
C THR A 103 -3.43 -10.46 7.16
N SER A 104 -3.29 -10.62 5.84
CA SER A 104 -2.01 -10.76 5.17
C SER A 104 -1.77 -9.54 4.30
N LYS A 105 -0.75 -8.73 4.65
CA LYS A 105 -0.36 -7.53 3.89
C LYS A 105 0.95 -7.81 3.15
N MET A 106 0.86 -7.99 1.83
CA MET A 106 1.98 -8.44 1.00
C MET A 106 2.38 -7.38 -0.03
N PHE A 107 3.59 -6.85 0.10
CA PHE A 107 4.24 -5.92 -0.85
C PHE A 107 3.58 -4.54 -1.02
N TRP A 108 2.62 -4.19 -0.17
CA TRP A 108 2.08 -2.82 -0.06
C TRP A 108 3.12 -1.88 0.60
N TRP A 109 3.04 -0.57 0.36
CA TRP A 109 3.91 0.41 1.00
C TRP A 109 3.63 0.55 2.51
N TYR A 110 4.63 1.09 3.21
CA TYR A 110 4.62 1.28 4.67
C TYR A 110 4.27 -0.02 5.41
N ASN A 111 4.94 -1.11 5.07
CA ASN A 111 4.63 -2.43 5.62
C ASN A 111 5.62 -2.91 6.68
N MET A 112 6.76 -2.22 6.84
CA MET A 112 7.64 -2.54 7.95
C MET A 112 6.96 -2.18 9.27
N TYR A 113 6.96 -3.12 10.22
CA TYR A 113 6.30 -2.97 11.53
C TYR A 113 4.79 -2.68 11.43
N SER A 114 4.13 -3.24 10.41
CA SER A 114 2.67 -3.29 10.32
C SER A 114 2.05 -4.07 11.48
N THR A 115 0.79 -3.81 11.79
CA THR A 115 -0.02 -4.55 12.78
C THR A 115 -0.77 -5.75 12.16
N ALA A 116 -0.66 -5.95 10.83
CA ALA A 116 -1.24 -7.12 10.17
C ALA A 116 -0.59 -8.42 10.64
N GLU A 117 -1.37 -9.51 10.76
CA GLU A 117 -0.88 -10.79 11.27
C GLU A 117 0.25 -11.40 10.44
N TYR A 118 0.21 -11.20 9.12
CA TYR A 118 1.26 -11.64 8.21
C TYR A 118 1.67 -10.47 7.33
N SER A 119 2.97 -10.26 7.21
CA SER A 119 3.51 -9.14 6.44
C SER A 119 4.78 -9.53 5.71
N VAL A 120 4.90 -9.13 4.44
CA VAL A 120 6.15 -9.18 3.68
C VAL A 120 6.31 -7.91 2.85
N THR A 121 7.51 -7.33 2.81
CA THR A 121 7.84 -6.22 1.90
C THR A 121 9.30 -6.28 1.46
N PRO A 122 9.66 -5.76 0.27
CA PRO A 122 11.05 -5.63 -0.11
C PRO A 122 11.76 -4.66 0.84
N ARG A 123 12.96 -5.03 1.26
CA ARG A 123 13.83 -4.20 2.10
C ARG A 123 15.27 -4.39 1.63
N PRO A 124 15.63 -3.89 0.44
CA PRO A 124 16.99 -4.07 -0.08
C PRO A 124 18.03 -3.43 0.84
N ASN A 125 19.18 -4.07 0.97
CA ASN A 125 20.31 -3.53 1.71
C ASN A 125 21.21 -2.70 0.78
N TYR A 126 21.45 -1.45 1.15
CA TYR A 126 22.37 -0.56 0.47
C TYR A 126 23.70 -0.59 1.22
N LEU A 127 24.68 -1.29 0.66
CA LEU A 127 25.97 -1.50 1.29
C LEU A 127 26.89 -0.29 1.05
N ALA A 128 27.86 -0.08 1.94
CA ALA A 128 28.81 1.03 1.86
C ALA A 128 29.67 1.01 0.58
N ASP A 129 29.82 -0.17 -0.02
CA ASP A 129 30.51 -0.36 -1.31
C ASP A 129 29.62 -0.06 -2.54
N GLY A 130 28.43 0.51 -2.34
CA GLY A 130 27.50 0.91 -3.39
C GLY A 130 26.62 -0.22 -3.92
N ARG A 131 26.77 -1.46 -3.44
CA ARG A 131 25.89 -2.56 -3.85
C ARG A 131 24.49 -2.42 -3.26
N LYS A 132 23.51 -2.88 -4.04
CA LYS A 132 22.12 -3.05 -3.62
C LYS A 132 21.80 -4.53 -3.57
N MET A 133 21.82 -5.12 -2.37
CA MET A 133 21.53 -6.54 -2.19
C MET A 133 20.01 -6.75 -2.04
N PRO A 134 19.41 -7.73 -2.74
CA PRO A 134 18.02 -8.11 -2.54
C PRO A 134 17.81 -8.62 -1.11
N ASP A 135 16.76 -8.15 -0.45
CA ASP A 135 16.38 -8.60 0.88
C ASP A 135 14.90 -8.24 1.13
N CYS A 136 14.29 -8.82 2.15
CA CYS A 136 12.90 -8.62 2.53
C CYS A 136 12.75 -8.45 4.04
N TYR A 137 11.68 -7.77 4.43
CA TYR A 137 11.22 -7.72 5.81
C TYR A 137 9.92 -8.50 5.91
N SER A 138 9.86 -9.45 6.84
CA SER A 138 8.67 -10.25 7.10
C SER A 138 8.42 -10.49 8.59
N HIS A 139 7.16 -10.76 8.93
CA HIS A 139 6.71 -11.39 10.18
C HIS A 139 5.35 -12.05 9.98
#